data_AF-A0A3N4JN17-F1
#
_entry.id   AF-A0A3N4JN17-F1
#
_cell.length_a   1.000
_cell.length_b   1.000
_cell.length_c   1.000
_cell.angle_alpha   90.00
_cell.angle_beta   90.00
_cell.angle_gamma   90.00
#
_symmetry.space_group_name_H-M   'P 1'
#
loop_
_entity.id
_entity.type
_entity.pdbx_description
1 polymer ?
#
loop_
_entity_poly.entity_id
_entity_poly.type
_entity_poly.pdbx_seq_one_letter_code
_entity_poly.pdbx_strand_id
1 'polypeptide(L)'
;MSLIKLPHELLFEVASHLHPKDIVTPLRTCRGLASCLHAALTDSIFRVRSPVVARRALFSAVQRLDKRRVKELLSRGIQVIAENQNGSDRLICEAMISESKEAVILLLECGLRTDVLDVQGNTVILYAAISQRWDLLELIFEWPGVLDGIEKLDKNEDAMGEALYAIISSEREDLSWKVLNLVNDNIL
;
A
#
# COMPACT_ATOMS: atom_id res chain seq x y z
N MET A 1 35.23 20.22 -1.53
CA MET A 1 34.33 20.64 -2.63
C MET A 1 32.90 20.30 -2.22
N SER A 2 32.00 21.28 -2.13
CA SER A 2 30.59 21.03 -1.75
C SER A 2 29.82 20.45 -2.93
N LEU A 3 29.09 19.34 -2.73
CA LEU A 3 28.24 18.69 -3.74
C LEU A 3 27.21 19.65 -4.35
N ILE A 4 26.86 20.73 -3.63
CA ILE A 4 25.88 21.75 -4.05
C ILE A 4 26.36 22.56 -5.27
N LYS A 5 27.68 22.58 -5.55
CA LYS A 5 28.24 23.31 -6.71
C LYS A 5 28.29 22.49 -8.00
N LEU A 6 27.95 21.20 -7.96
CA LEU A 6 27.98 20.36 -9.15
C LEU A 6 26.72 20.59 -10.02
N PRO A 7 26.85 20.55 -11.36
CA PRO A 7 25.72 20.50 -12.26
C PRO A 7 24.75 19.38 -11.90
N HIS A 8 23.44 19.60 -12.09
CA HIS A 8 22.41 18.61 -11.81
C HIS A 8 22.61 17.28 -12.57
N GLU A 9 23.21 17.33 -13.77
CA GLU A 9 23.55 16.16 -14.59
C GLU A 9 24.64 15.28 -13.95
N LEU A 10 25.72 15.89 -13.46
CA LEU A 10 26.78 15.15 -12.78
C LEU A 10 26.32 14.62 -11.43
N LEU A 11 25.47 15.36 -10.72
CA LEU A 11 24.84 14.87 -9.49
C LEU A 11 23.90 13.70 -9.76
N PHE A 12 23.14 13.75 -10.86
CA PHE A 12 22.30 12.63 -11.28
C PHE A 12 23.13 11.40 -11.65
N GLU A 13 24.21 11.57 -12.41
CA GLU A 13 25.09 10.48 -12.81
C GLU A 13 25.78 9.83 -11.60
N VAL A 14 26.29 10.61 -10.66
CA VAL A 14 26.86 10.06 -9.42
C VAL A 14 25.78 9.36 -8.59
N ALA A 15 24.59 9.95 -8.49
CA ALA A 15 23.47 9.36 -7.76
C ALA A 15 22.94 8.09 -8.43
N SER A 16 23.04 7.98 -9.76
CA SER A 16 22.60 6.80 -10.49
C SER A 16 23.44 5.59 -10.09
N HIS A 17 24.74 5.73 -9.83
CA HIS A 17 25.62 4.62 -9.45
C HIS A 17 25.57 4.24 -7.95
N LEU A 18 24.96 5.06 -7.11
CA LEU A 18 24.87 4.81 -5.66
C LEU A 18 23.81 3.75 -5.31
N HIS A 19 23.99 3.11 -4.16
CA HIS A 19 23.00 2.19 -3.61
C HIS A 19 21.80 2.99 -3.07
N PRO A 20 20.54 2.48 -3.17
CA PRO A 20 19.35 3.22 -2.74
C PRO A 20 19.40 3.75 -1.30
N LYS A 21 20.11 3.06 -0.40
CA LYS A 21 20.31 3.50 1.00
C LYS A 21 21.09 4.82 1.08
N ASP A 22 22.09 4.99 0.23
CA ASP A 22 22.99 6.14 0.22
C ASP A 22 22.39 7.35 -0.53
N ILE A 23 21.32 7.12 -1.30
CA ILE A 23 20.52 8.17 -1.94
C ILE A 23 19.44 8.69 -0.96
N VAL A 24 18.91 7.82 -0.09
CA VAL A 24 17.88 8.20 0.90
C VAL A 24 18.43 9.14 1.98
N THR A 25 19.70 8.98 2.38
CA THR A 25 20.33 9.87 3.37
C THR A 25 20.42 11.33 2.91
N PRO A 26 20.93 11.67 1.70
CA PRO A 26 20.94 13.04 1.21
C PRO A 26 19.55 13.58 0.86
N LEU A 27 18.60 12.72 0.49
CA LEU A 27 17.19 13.12 0.34
C LEU A 27 16.59 13.71 1.62
N ARG A 28 17.00 13.19 2.79
CA ARG A 28 16.52 13.70 4.10
C ARG A 28 17.20 15.01 4.49
N THR A 29 18.43 15.26 4.03
CA THR A 29 19.23 16.42 4.43
C THR A 29 19.18 17.58 3.44
N CYS A 30 18.89 17.34 2.15
CA CYS A 30 18.94 18.37 1.11
C CYS A 30 17.66 18.40 0.24
N ARG A 31 16.73 19.31 0.57
CA ARG A 31 15.48 19.52 -0.20
C ARG A 31 15.72 20.03 -1.62
N GLY A 32 16.76 20.84 -1.84
CA GLY A 32 17.06 21.44 -3.15
C GLY A 32 17.50 20.45 -4.22
N LEU A 33 17.98 19.27 -3.82
CA LEU A 33 18.39 18.19 -4.73
C LEU A 33 17.34 17.07 -4.82
N ALA A 34 16.18 17.25 -4.17
CA ALA A 34 15.19 16.21 -4.04
C ALA A 34 14.68 15.72 -5.40
N SER A 35 14.43 16.60 -6.36
CA SER A 35 13.96 16.23 -7.70
C SER A 35 14.94 15.31 -8.45
N CYS A 36 16.24 15.65 -8.47
CA CYS A 36 17.27 14.86 -9.13
C CYS A 36 17.53 13.53 -8.41
N LEU A 37 17.62 13.57 -7.08
CA LEU A 37 17.84 12.37 -6.27
C LEU A 37 16.64 11.44 -6.28
N HIS A 38 15.42 11.97 -6.45
CA HIS A 38 14.23 11.16 -6.63
C HIS A 38 14.27 10.37 -7.93
N ALA A 39 14.64 10.98 -9.05
CA ALA A 39 14.77 10.27 -10.32
C ALA A 39 15.84 9.16 -10.22
N ALA A 40 17.01 9.49 -9.67
CA ALA A 40 18.11 8.53 -9.47
C ALA A 40 17.74 7.40 -8.48
N LEU A 41 17.02 7.73 -7.40
CA LEU A 41 16.49 6.74 -6.45
C LEU A 41 15.55 5.77 -7.19
N THR A 42 14.66 6.30 -8.03
CA THR A 42 13.69 5.47 -8.75
C THR A 42 14.43 4.51 -9.68
N ASP A 43 15.39 4.98 -10.48
CA ASP A 43 16.20 4.12 -11.36
C ASP A 43 17.06 3.10 -10.58
N SER A 44 17.66 3.51 -9.46
CA SER A 44 18.45 2.60 -8.61
C SER A 44 17.60 1.48 -7.98
N ILE A 45 16.34 1.76 -7.61
CA ILE A 45 15.40 0.73 -7.12
C ILE A 45 15.15 -0.32 -8.21
N PHE A 46 14.88 0.12 -9.44
CA PHE A 46 14.64 -0.78 -10.57
C PHE A 46 15.90 -1.55 -11.01
N ARG A 47 17.10 -1.00 -10.79
CA ARG A 47 18.37 -1.70 -11.03
C ARG A 47 18.67 -2.76 -9.97
N VAL A 48 18.55 -2.42 -8.69
CA VAL A 48 18.88 -3.32 -7.58
C VAL A 48 17.83 -4.43 -7.43
N ARG A 49 16.58 -4.18 -7.86
CA ARG A 49 15.44 -5.12 -7.80
C ARG A 49 15.25 -5.78 -6.43
N SER A 50 15.55 -5.05 -5.35
CA SER A 50 15.35 -5.56 -4.00
C SER A 50 13.90 -5.35 -3.55
N PRO A 51 13.18 -6.41 -3.13
CA PRO A 51 11.78 -6.31 -2.71
C PRO A 51 11.62 -5.42 -1.47
N VAL A 52 12.55 -5.52 -0.52
CA VAL A 52 12.54 -4.72 0.72
C VAL A 52 12.69 -3.23 0.41
N VAL A 53 13.56 -2.87 -0.52
CA VAL A 53 13.77 -1.47 -0.91
C VAL A 53 12.59 -0.94 -1.70
N ALA A 54 12.05 -1.73 -2.63
CA ALA A 54 10.87 -1.38 -3.42
C ALA A 54 9.65 -1.12 -2.53
N ARG A 55 9.36 -2.03 -1.59
CA ARG A 55 8.27 -1.88 -0.62
C ARG A 55 8.46 -0.62 0.23
N ARG A 56 9.66 -0.42 0.79
CA ARG A 56 9.94 0.75 1.64
C ARG A 56 9.85 2.06 0.88
N ALA A 57 10.27 2.09 -0.39
CA ALA A 57 10.17 3.27 -1.23
C ALA A 57 8.71 3.65 -1.50
N LEU A 58 7.88 2.67 -1.88
CA LEU A 58 6.46 2.91 -2.10
C LEU A 58 5.74 3.30 -0.80
N PHE A 59 5.98 2.58 0.31
CA PHE A 59 5.40 2.92 1.60
C PHE A 59 5.77 4.34 2.07
N SER A 60 7.02 4.76 1.85
CA SER A 60 7.45 6.13 2.17
C SER A 60 6.74 7.20 1.33
N ALA A 61 6.35 6.89 0.09
CA ALA A 61 5.57 7.80 -0.75
C ALA A 61 4.11 7.88 -0.29
N VAL A 62 3.53 6.74 0.12
CA VAL A 62 2.18 6.65 0.68
C VAL A 62 2.07 7.41 2.00
N GLN A 63 3.00 7.22 2.94
CA GLN A 63 3.02 7.95 4.22
C GLN A 63 3.14 9.47 4.05
N ARG A 64 3.70 9.92 2.91
CA ARG A 64 3.83 11.35 2.57
C ARG A 64 2.65 11.86 1.75
N LEU A 65 1.66 11.00 1.47
CA LEU A 65 0.51 11.27 0.61
C LEU A 65 0.90 11.81 -0.78
N ASP A 66 2.06 11.37 -1.28
CA ASP A 66 2.60 11.82 -2.56
C ASP A 66 2.03 10.99 -3.71
N LYS A 67 0.79 11.31 -4.11
CA LYS A 67 0.03 10.61 -5.15
C LYS A 67 0.79 10.53 -6.48
N ARG A 68 1.55 11.58 -6.84
CA ARG A 68 2.34 11.60 -8.08
C ARG A 68 3.43 10.54 -8.04
N ARG A 69 4.16 10.45 -6.92
CA ARG A 69 5.21 9.44 -6.76
C ARG A 69 4.66 8.03 -6.67
N VAL A 70 3.54 7.82 -5.97
CA VAL A 70 2.91 6.49 -5.90
C VAL A 70 2.50 6.03 -7.29
N LYS A 71 1.83 6.88 -8.09
CA LYS A 71 1.48 6.56 -9.47
C LYS A 71 2.70 6.29 -10.35
N GLU A 72 3.76 7.09 -10.23
CA GLU A 72 5.00 6.89 -10.98
C GLU A 72 5.63 5.53 -10.67
N LEU A 73 5.76 5.18 -9.38
CA LEU A 73 6.33 3.90 -8.95
C LEU A 73 5.50 2.71 -9.43
N LEU A 74 4.17 2.81 -9.32
CA LEU A 74 3.25 1.76 -9.80
C LEU A 74 3.30 1.62 -11.32
N SER A 75 3.30 2.73 -12.07
CA SER A 75 3.38 2.72 -13.54
C SER A 75 4.67 2.09 -14.08
N ARG A 76 5.76 2.17 -13.31
CA ARG A 76 7.04 1.53 -13.64
C ARG A 76 7.11 0.05 -13.22
N GLY A 77 6.02 -0.50 -12.69
CA GLY A 77 5.94 -1.92 -12.32
C GLY A 77 6.70 -2.27 -11.04
N ILE A 78 6.80 -1.34 -10.08
CA ILE A 78 7.45 -1.63 -8.79
C ILE A 78 6.79 -2.80 -8.03
N GLN A 79 5.53 -3.09 -8.35
CA GLN A 79 4.78 -4.23 -7.84
C GLN A 79 5.49 -5.56 -8.12
N VAL A 80 5.95 -5.76 -9.36
CA VAL A 80 6.68 -6.97 -9.76
C VAL A 80 7.98 -7.15 -8.97
N ILE A 81 8.62 -6.06 -8.55
CA ILE A 81 9.83 -6.10 -7.71
C ILE A 81 9.49 -6.40 -6.26
N ALA A 82 8.37 -5.84 -5.76
CA ALA A 82 7.90 -6.05 -4.39
C ALA A 82 7.31 -7.46 -4.15
N GLU A 83 7.03 -8.22 -5.21
CA GLU A 83 6.36 -9.52 -5.18
C GLU A 83 7.20 -10.70 -4.66
N ASN A 84 8.51 -10.53 -4.46
CA ASN A 84 9.33 -11.68 -4.07
C ASN A 84 9.00 -12.13 -2.63
N GLN A 85 8.33 -13.28 -2.56
CA GLN A 85 7.84 -14.07 -1.42
C GLN A 85 6.49 -13.69 -0.81
N ASN A 86 5.96 -12.47 -1.00
CA ASN A 86 4.81 -12.04 -0.21
C ASN A 86 3.80 -11.13 -0.94
N GLY A 87 3.86 -10.94 -2.27
CA GLY A 87 2.87 -10.15 -3.02
C GLY A 87 2.96 -8.63 -2.77
N SER A 88 3.03 -7.84 -3.84
CA SER A 88 3.00 -6.37 -3.84
C SER A 88 1.71 -5.79 -3.27
N ASP A 89 0.65 -6.55 -3.49
CA ASP A 89 -0.72 -6.36 -3.07
C ASP A 89 -0.90 -6.22 -1.53
N ARG A 90 0.06 -6.65 -0.71
CA ARG A 90 0.01 -6.52 0.77
C ARG A 90 0.33 -5.13 1.32
N LEU A 91 0.68 -4.19 0.45
CA LEU A 91 0.89 -2.79 0.83
C LEU A 91 -0.36 -2.14 1.41
N ILE A 92 -1.54 -2.56 0.94
CA ILE A 92 -2.80 -2.04 1.49
C ILE A 92 -2.99 -2.51 2.93
N CYS A 93 -2.65 -3.76 3.27
CA CYS A 93 -2.67 -4.27 4.65
C CYS A 93 -1.67 -3.52 5.56
N GLU A 94 -0.46 -3.21 5.07
CA GLU A 94 0.50 -2.40 5.84
C GLU A 94 -0.01 -0.96 6.07
N ALA A 95 -0.69 -0.36 5.09
CA ALA A 95 -1.33 0.95 5.25
C ALA A 95 -2.48 0.92 6.28
N MET A 96 -3.21 -0.19 6.37
CA MET A 96 -4.25 -0.40 7.38
C MET A 96 -3.70 -0.38 8.80
N ILE A 97 -2.54 -1.00 9.02
CA ILE A 97 -1.82 -0.98 10.31
C ILE A 97 -1.32 0.43 10.66
N SER A 98 -1.00 1.25 9.66
CA SER A 98 -0.47 2.60 9.86
C SER A 98 -1.51 3.65 10.29
N GLU A 99 -2.77 3.25 10.48
CA GLU A 99 -3.91 4.09 10.89
C GLU A 99 -4.27 5.28 9.98
N SER A 100 -3.51 5.59 8.92
CA SER A 100 -3.86 6.70 8.01
C SER A 100 -4.95 6.29 7.02
N LYS A 101 -6.12 6.93 7.12
CA LYS A 101 -7.24 6.74 6.19
C LYS A 101 -6.85 7.21 4.78
N GLU A 102 -6.14 8.32 4.70
CA GLU A 102 -5.70 8.97 3.47
C GLU A 102 -4.70 8.10 2.71
N ALA A 103 -3.81 7.41 3.43
CA ALA A 103 -2.89 6.44 2.85
C ALA A 103 -3.63 5.31 2.12
N VAL A 104 -4.68 4.77 2.76
CA VAL A 104 -5.51 3.70 2.19
C VAL A 104 -6.27 4.20 0.97
N ILE A 105 -6.91 5.38 1.06
CA ILE A 105 -7.62 6.00 -0.07
C ILE A 105 -6.67 6.19 -1.26
N LEU A 106 -5.47 6.74 -1.02
CA LEU A 106 -4.50 6.98 -2.08
C LEU A 106 -4.10 5.68 -2.79
N LEU A 107 -3.90 4.60 -2.04
CA LEU A 107 -3.59 3.29 -2.60
C LEU A 107 -4.75 2.75 -3.45
N LEU A 108 -5.98 2.87 -2.97
CA LEU A 108 -7.20 2.48 -3.71
C LEU A 108 -7.34 3.29 -5.01
N GLU A 109 -7.16 4.62 -4.95
CA GLU A 109 -7.16 5.50 -6.12
C GLU A 109 -6.06 5.20 -7.14
N CYS A 110 -4.99 4.55 -6.70
CA CYS A 110 -3.92 4.11 -7.57
C CYS A 110 -4.18 2.73 -8.20
N GLY A 111 -5.34 2.12 -7.95
CA GLY A 111 -5.76 0.86 -8.54
C GLY A 111 -5.11 -0.36 -7.90
N LEU A 112 -4.67 -0.27 -6.63
CA LEU A 112 -4.22 -1.46 -5.91
C LEU A 112 -5.41 -2.39 -5.67
N ARG A 113 -5.12 -3.69 -5.74
CA ARG A 113 -6.08 -4.75 -5.43
C ARG A 113 -6.45 -4.72 -3.95
N THR A 114 -7.71 -5.01 -3.69
CA THR A 114 -8.31 -5.06 -2.35
C THR A 114 -8.60 -6.47 -1.88
N ASP A 115 -8.59 -7.43 -2.80
CA ASP A 115 -8.85 -8.85 -2.58
C ASP A 115 -7.60 -9.62 -2.12
N VAL A 116 -6.71 -8.91 -1.43
CA VAL A 116 -5.38 -9.39 -1.06
C VAL A 116 -5.40 -9.89 0.37
N LEU A 117 -4.78 -11.03 0.58
CA LEU A 117 -4.63 -11.65 1.89
C LEU A 117 -3.25 -11.36 2.50
N ASP A 118 -3.22 -10.98 3.78
CA ASP A 118 -1.99 -10.87 4.56
C ASP A 118 -1.36 -12.26 4.88
N VAL A 119 -0.36 -12.35 5.76
CA VAL A 119 0.30 -13.64 6.12
C VAL A 119 -0.60 -14.52 6.98
N GLN A 120 -1.58 -13.91 7.61
CA GLN A 120 -2.58 -14.51 8.47
C GLN A 120 -3.87 -14.85 7.69
N GLY A 121 -3.95 -14.51 6.40
CA GLY A 121 -5.13 -14.73 5.58
C GLY A 121 -6.18 -13.62 5.68
N ASN A 122 -5.82 -12.45 6.20
CA ASN A 122 -6.74 -11.34 6.44
C ASN A 122 -6.83 -10.41 5.23
N THR A 123 -8.06 -9.99 4.91
CA THR A 123 -8.36 -8.99 3.88
C THR A 123 -8.42 -7.58 4.50
N VAL A 124 -8.42 -6.53 3.67
CA VAL A 124 -8.54 -5.13 4.09
C VAL A 124 -9.80 -4.86 4.92
N ILE A 125 -10.91 -5.52 4.57
CA ILE A 125 -12.19 -5.49 5.30
C ILE A 125 -12.01 -6.00 6.74
N LEU A 126 -11.34 -7.14 6.92
CA LEU A 126 -11.11 -7.74 8.23
C LEU A 126 -10.29 -6.81 9.13
N TYR A 127 -9.24 -6.20 8.59
CA TYR A 127 -8.48 -5.19 9.33
C TYR A 127 -9.33 -3.99 9.75
N ALA A 128 -10.18 -3.47 8.85
CA ALA A 128 -11.07 -2.36 9.15
C ALA A 128 -12.08 -2.72 10.25
N ALA A 129 -12.64 -3.93 10.21
CA ALA A 129 -13.60 -4.43 11.19
C ALA A 129 -12.98 -4.67 12.57
N ILE A 130 -11.86 -5.42 12.64
CA ILE A 130 -11.16 -5.70 13.90
C ILE A 130 -10.66 -4.38 14.55
N SER A 131 -10.22 -3.43 13.73
CA SER A 131 -9.76 -2.13 14.21
C SER A 131 -10.89 -1.14 14.48
N GLN A 132 -12.16 -1.56 14.32
CA GLN A 132 -13.38 -0.75 14.50
C GLN A 132 -13.36 0.57 13.71
N ARG A 133 -12.74 0.55 12.53
CA ARG A 133 -12.59 1.71 11.64
C ARG A 133 -13.77 1.80 10.67
N TRP A 134 -14.96 2.05 11.20
CA TRP A 134 -16.21 2.07 10.44
C TRP A 134 -16.18 3.07 9.27
N ASP A 135 -15.62 4.26 9.48
CA ASP A 135 -15.50 5.29 8.43
C ASP A 135 -14.64 4.86 7.22
N LEU A 136 -13.71 3.94 7.46
CA LEU A 136 -12.84 3.39 6.43
C LEU A 136 -13.48 2.13 5.83
N LEU A 137 -14.21 1.35 6.63
CA LEU A 137 -15.00 0.23 6.16
C LEU A 137 -16.09 0.68 5.18
N GLU A 138 -16.83 1.76 5.49
CA GLU A 138 -17.80 2.38 4.58
C GLU A 138 -17.16 2.77 3.26
N LEU A 139 -16.03 3.47 3.33
CA LEU A 139 -15.32 3.91 2.14
C LEU A 139 -14.86 2.72 1.31
N ILE A 140 -14.30 1.69 1.94
CA ILE A 140 -13.90 0.44 1.28
C ILE A 140 -15.10 -0.23 0.60
N PHE A 141 -16.29 -0.26 1.22
CA PHE A 141 -17.49 -0.82 0.57
C PHE A 141 -17.94 -0.05 -0.67
N GLU A 142 -17.59 1.23 -0.80
CA GLU A 142 -17.88 2.01 -2.01
C GLU A 142 -16.89 1.71 -3.17
N TRP A 143 -15.75 1.06 -2.90
CA TRP A 143 -14.75 0.75 -3.93
C TRP A 143 -15.09 -0.56 -4.69
N PRO A 144 -15.11 -0.53 -6.04
CA PRO A 144 -15.36 -1.71 -6.85
C PRO A 144 -14.21 -2.73 -6.73
N GLY A 145 -14.53 -4.01 -6.52
CA GLY A 145 -13.57 -5.12 -6.40
C GLY A 145 -13.12 -5.45 -4.97
N VAL A 146 -13.61 -4.72 -3.97
CA VAL A 146 -13.42 -5.04 -2.54
C VAL A 146 -14.16 -6.31 -2.14
N LEU A 147 -15.32 -6.54 -2.75
CA LEU A 147 -16.26 -7.59 -2.40
C LEU A 147 -15.76 -8.99 -2.80
N ASP A 148 -15.01 -9.10 -3.89
CA ASP A 148 -14.36 -10.34 -4.33
C ASP A 148 -13.34 -10.88 -3.30
N GLY A 149 -12.81 -9.99 -2.44
CA GLY A 149 -11.92 -10.37 -1.36
C GLY A 149 -12.60 -11.16 -0.23
N ILE A 150 -13.92 -11.02 -0.10
CA ILE A 150 -14.72 -11.73 0.89
C ILE A 150 -14.86 -13.21 0.49
N GLU A 151 -14.98 -13.51 -0.80
CA GLU A 151 -15.03 -14.88 -1.31
C GLU A 151 -13.76 -15.68 -1.01
N LYS A 152 -12.59 -15.02 -1.03
CA LYS A 152 -11.31 -15.68 -0.76
C LYS A 152 -11.06 -15.98 0.72
N LEU A 153 -11.85 -15.38 1.61
CA LEU A 153 -11.81 -15.66 3.06
C LEU A 153 -12.41 -17.03 3.40
N ASP A 154 -13.11 -17.70 2.49
CA ASP A 154 -13.65 -19.06 2.67
C ASP A 154 -12.57 -20.10 3.04
N LYS A 155 -11.30 -19.78 2.77
CA LYS A 155 -10.16 -20.62 3.17
C LYS A 155 -9.78 -20.51 4.64
N ASN A 156 -10.33 -19.55 5.38
CA ASN A 156 -10.03 -19.30 6.79
C ASN A 156 -11.34 -19.03 7.54
N GLU A 157 -12.09 -20.09 7.82
CA GLU A 157 -13.42 -20.06 8.48
C GLU A 157 -13.41 -19.20 9.76
N ASP A 158 -12.30 -19.24 10.52
CA ASP A 158 -12.13 -18.47 11.76
C ASP A 158 -12.05 -16.95 11.50
N ALA A 159 -11.30 -16.52 10.48
CA ALA A 159 -11.09 -15.11 10.17
C ALA A 159 -12.35 -14.45 9.59
N MET A 160 -13.13 -15.21 8.79
CA MET A 160 -14.44 -14.76 8.33
C MET A 160 -15.42 -14.63 9.50
N GLY A 161 -15.44 -15.63 10.40
CA GLY A 161 -16.26 -15.62 11.60
C GLY A 161 -15.94 -14.44 12.50
N GLU A 162 -14.67 -14.11 12.70
CA GLU A 162 -14.23 -12.94 13.48
C GLU A 162 -14.65 -11.61 12.83
N ALA A 163 -14.52 -11.47 11.51
CA ALA A 163 -15.00 -10.28 10.79
C ALA A 163 -16.52 -10.11 10.93
N LEU A 164 -17.30 -11.16 10.64
CA LEU A 164 -18.75 -11.10 10.78
C LEU A 164 -19.13 -10.82 12.23
N TYR A 165 -18.49 -11.48 13.19
CA TYR A 165 -18.79 -11.28 14.59
C TYR A 165 -18.46 -9.84 15.03
N ALA A 166 -17.31 -9.28 14.62
CA ALA A 166 -16.94 -7.90 14.94
C ALA A 166 -17.91 -6.88 14.34
N ILE A 167 -18.39 -7.11 13.11
CA ILE A 167 -19.35 -6.22 12.44
C ILE A 167 -20.75 -6.40 13.04
N ILE A 168 -21.24 -7.62 13.25
CA ILE A 168 -22.56 -7.92 13.81
C ILE A 168 -22.66 -7.47 15.28
N SER A 169 -21.58 -7.60 16.05
CA SER A 169 -21.53 -7.09 17.42
C SER A 169 -21.36 -5.57 17.51
N SER A 170 -21.12 -4.90 16.37
CA SER A 170 -21.12 -3.44 16.33
C SER A 170 -22.54 -2.88 16.40
N GLU A 171 -22.70 -1.68 16.96
CA GLU A 171 -23.98 -0.95 16.99
C GLU A 171 -24.40 -0.42 15.59
N ARG A 172 -23.71 -0.82 14.52
CA ARG A 172 -23.88 -0.34 13.14
C ARG A 172 -24.64 -1.38 12.30
N GLU A 173 -25.96 -1.41 12.47
CA GLU A 173 -26.87 -2.31 11.74
C GLU A 173 -26.75 -2.15 10.20
N ASP A 174 -26.40 -0.96 9.73
CA ASP A 174 -26.21 -0.63 8.32
C ASP A 174 -25.05 -1.41 7.68
N LEU A 175 -23.95 -1.58 8.42
CA LEU A 175 -22.77 -2.32 7.97
C LEU A 175 -22.97 -3.82 8.13
N SER A 176 -23.59 -4.24 9.23
CA SER A 176 -23.97 -5.64 9.47
C SER A 176 -24.87 -6.18 8.37
N TRP A 177 -25.89 -5.42 7.98
CA TRP A 177 -26.80 -5.81 6.90
C TRP A 177 -26.07 -5.93 5.55
N LYS A 178 -25.19 -4.97 5.22
CA LYS A 178 -24.39 -5.03 3.99
C LYS A 178 -23.54 -6.29 3.94
N VAL A 179 -22.81 -6.61 5.01
CA VAL A 179 -21.96 -7.80 5.05
C VAL A 179 -22.77 -9.09 5.00
N LEU A 180 -23.88 -9.18 5.73
CA LEU A 180 -24.75 -10.36 5.70
C LEU A 180 -25.36 -10.62 4.32
N ASN A 181 -25.82 -9.57 3.62
CA ASN A 181 -26.29 -9.72 2.24
C ASN A 181 -25.17 -10.19 1.31
N LEU A 182 -23.96 -9.63 1.45
CA LEU A 182 -22.81 -10.02 0.62
C LEU A 182 -22.38 -11.48 0.84
N VAL A 183 -22.46 -11.96 2.08
CA VAL A 183 -22.19 -13.37 2.40
C VAL A 183 -23.28 -14.28 1.85
N ASN A 184 -24.55 -13.90 2.00
CA ASN A 184 -25.68 -14.72 1.55
C ASN A 184 -25.81 -14.80 0.02
N ASP A 185 -25.55 -13.70 -0.69
CA ASP A 185 -25.61 -13.66 -2.17
C ASP A 185 -24.52 -14.56 -2.80
N ASN A 186 -23.48 -14.91 -2.04
CA ASN A 186 -22.36 -15.76 -2.49
C ASN A 186 -22.51 -17.25 -2.12
N ILE A 187 -23.60 -17.65 -1.43
CA ILE A 187 -23.87 -19.05 -1.04
C ILE A 187 -24.86 -19.76 -2.01
N LEU A 188 -25.36 -19.07 -3.05
CA LEU A 188 -26.23 -19.63 -4.10
C LEU A 188 -25.50 -19.80 -5.44
#